data_AF-I1CQC7-F1
#
_entry.id   AF-I1CQC7-F1
#
_cell.length_a   1.000
_cell.length_b   1.000
_cell.length_c   1.000
_cell.angle_alpha   90.00
_cell.angle_beta   90.00
_cell.angle_gamma   90.00
#
_symmetry.space_group_name_H-M   'P 1'
#
loop_
_entity.id
_entity.type
_entity.pdbx_description
1 polymer ?
#
loop_
_entity_poly.entity_id
_entity_poly.type
_entity_poly.pdbx_seq_one_letter_code
_entity_poly.pdbx_strand_id
1 'polypeptide(L)'
;MVDLLRKCEEHRIPFKPGGHLDPEKLVQSNIFKAMSTMNVLSSIGVNPSGFSKLLCSRFYAQIVRPQIEYGIAINCFNHSQLKSLEEAQDKCICKIYGASRKTSTKVMLHLAKLPTMKERVAILQAQFLFRSLSLPEDTLLCRLIPHIQYTRGHQWYKLSKTAL
;
A
#
# COMPACT_ATOMS: atom_id res chain seq x y z
N MET A 1 19.67 -12.94 -14.05
CA MET A 1 19.26 -12.42 -12.72
C MET A 1 19.32 -10.89 -12.67
N VAL A 2 20.42 -10.28 -13.12
CA VAL A 2 20.55 -8.81 -13.29
C VAL A 2 19.44 -8.23 -14.17
N ASP A 3 19.08 -8.88 -15.28
CA ASP A 3 18.00 -8.42 -16.15
C ASP A 3 16.59 -8.49 -15.54
N LEU A 4 16.34 -9.45 -14.64
CA LEU A 4 15.06 -9.54 -13.92
C LEU A 4 14.94 -8.46 -12.86
N LEU A 5 16.02 -8.17 -12.12
CA LEU A 5 16.07 -7.09 -11.13
C LEU A 5 15.93 -5.71 -11.80
N ARG A 6 16.62 -5.49 -12.93
CA ARG A 6 16.49 -4.29 -13.76
C ARG A 6 15.06 -4.11 -14.26
N LYS A 7 14.41 -5.18 -14.72
CA LYS A 7 13.00 -5.16 -15.16
C LYS A 7 12.03 -4.88 -14.01
N CYS A 8 12.33 -5.31 -12.79
CA CYS A 8 11.51 -4.96 -11.61
C CYS A 8 11.71 -3.51 -11.14
N GLU A 9 12.91 -2.93 -11.29
CA GLU A 9 13.14 -1.49 -11.10
C GLU A 9 12.38 -0.65 -12.14
N GLU A 10 12.31 -1.10 -13.39
CA GLU A 10 11.45 -0.50 -14.43
C GLU A 10 9.95 -0.51 -14.03
N HIS A 11 9.51 -1.53 -13.29
CA HIS A 11 8.18 -1.61 -12.68
C HIS A 11 8.05 -0.83 -11.36
N ARG A 12 9.03 0.02 -11.01
CA ARG A 12 9.02 0.93 -9.84
C ARG A 12 8.98 0.23 -8.48
N ILE A 13 9.40 -1.03 -8.39
CA ILE A 13 9.63 -1.72 -7.13
C ILE A 13 11.13 -1.62 -6.81
N PRO A 14 11.53 -0.92 -5.74
CA PRO A 14 12.93 -0.67 -5.46
C PRO A 14 13.59 -1.89 -4.81
N PHE A 15 14.82 -2.19 -5.26
CA PHE A 15 15.67 -3.23 -4.69
C PHE A 15 16.94 -2.62 -4.10
N LYS A 16 17.46 -3.22 -3.03
CA LYS A 16 18.78 -2.91 -2.47
C LYS A 16 19.86 -3.67 -3.24
N PRO A 17 21.12 -3.18 -3.23
CA PRO A 17 22.27 -3.99 -3.63
C PRO A 17 22.25 -5.31 -2.86
N GLY A 18 22.14 -6.44 -3.57
CA GLY A 18 21.87 -7.76 -2.98
C GLY A 18 20.53 -8.40 -3.39
N GLY A 19 19.69 -7.70 -4.16
CA GLY A 19 18.47 -8.28 -4.75
C GLY A 19 17.28 -8.39 -3.78
N HIS A 20 17.36 -7.73 -2.63
CA HIS A 20 16.27 -7.65 -1.66
C HIS A 20 15.41 -6.40 -1.89
N LEU A 21 14.13 -6.46 -1.53
CA LEU A 21 13.23 -5.30 -1.60
C LEU A 21 13.70 -4.18 -0.66
N ASP A 22 13.53 -2.93 -1.10
CA ASP A 22 13.77 -1.73 -0.29
C ASP A 22 12.45 -1.12 0.19
N PRO A 23 11.91 -1.55 1.35
CA PRO A 23 10.60 -1.11 1.83
C PRO A 23 10.57 0.39 2.15
N GLU A 24 11.71 1.00 2.49
CA GLU A 24 11.78 2.43 2.81
C GLU A 24 11.65 3.28 1.54
N LYS A 25 12.44 2.99 0.50
CA LYS A 25 12.28 3.66 -0.79
C LYS A 25 10.90 3.43 -1.40
N LEU A 26 10.32 2.24 -1.21
CA LEU A 26 8.98 1.92 -1.70
C LEU A 26 7.93 2.81 -1.04
N VAL A 27 7.92 2.90 0.29
CA VAL A 27 6.97 3.74 1.04
C VAL A 27 7.11 5.20 0.63
N GLN A 28 8.34 5.72 0.55
CA GLN A 28 8.56 7.11 0.16
C GLN A 28 8.08 7.40 -1.27
N SER A 29 8.39 6.53 -2.23
CA SER A 29 7.95 6.68 -3.62
C SER A 29 6.42 6.65 -3.75
N ASN A 30 5.77 5.73 -3.02
CA ASN A 30 4.32 5.56 -3.04
C ASN A 30 3.62 6.79 -2.45
N ILE A 31 4.08 7.27 -1.29
CA ILE A 31 3.55 8.48 -0.64
C ILE A 31 3.74 9.68 -1.56
N PHE A 32 4.93 9.86 -2.13
CA PHE A 32 5.21 10.99 -3.03
C PHE A 32 4.27 11.03 -4.23
N LYS A 33 4.04 9.88 -4.89
CA LYS A 33 3.11 9.77 -6.03
C LYS A 33 1.68 10.04 -5.60
N ALA A 34 1.24 9.42 -4.51
CA ALA A 34 -0.11 9.59 -3.97
C ALA A 34 -0.40 11.05 -3.63
N MET A 35 0.53 11.73 -2.95
CA MET A 35 0.38 13.13 -2.58
C MET A 35 0.38 14.05 -3.80
N SER A 36 1.24 13.79 -4.80
CA SER A 36 1.25 14.52 -6.06
C SER A 36 -0.10 14.40 -6.78
N THR A 37 -0.63 13.18 -6.89
CA THR A 37 -1.94 12.92 -7.49
C THR A 37 -3.06 13.58 -6.69
N MET A 38 -3.03 13.51 -5.36
CA MET A 38 -4.01 14.14 -4.49
C MET A 38 -4.01 15.67 -4.62
N ASN A 39 -2.85 16.29 -4.86
CA ASN A 39 -2.76 17.72 -5.11
C ASN A 39 -3.44 18.12 -6.42
N VAL A 40 -3.25 17.35 -7.48
CA VAL A 40 -3.96 17.54 -8.77
C VAL A 40 -5.46 17.30 -8.60
N LEU A 41 -5.86 16.22 -7.93
CA LEU A 41 -7.28 15.96 -7.67
C LEU A 41 -7.93 17.09 -6.85
N SER A 42 -7.20 17.65 -5.89
CA SER A 42 -7.68 18.77 -5.09
C SER A 42 -7.89 20.05 -5.90
N SER A 43 -7.13 20.30 -6.96
CA SER A 43 -7.34 21.49 -7.80
C SER A 43 -8.56 21.36 -8.70
N ILE A 44 -8.96 20.14 -9.06
CA ILE A 44 -10.15 19.87 -9.89
C ILE A 44 -11.44 19.65 -9.08
N GLY A 45 -11.40 19.84 -7.76
CA GLY A 45 -12.59 19.78 -6.90
C GLY A 45 -12.63 18.65 -5.87
N VAL A 46 -11.60 17.81 -5.75
CA VAL A 46 -11.49 16.83 -4.65
C VAL A 46 -10.95 17.50 -3.39
N ASN A 47 -11.74 18.43 -2.85
CA ASN A 47 -11.38 19.31 -1.75
C ASN A 47 -12.64 19.67 -0.94
N PRO A 48 -12.55 20.51 0.11
CA PRO A 48 -13.66 20.69 1.00
C PRO A 48 -14.87 21.42 0.40
N SER A 49 -14.61 22.29 -0.57
CA SER A 49 -15.56 23.19 -1.23
C SER A 49 -15.97 22.75 -2.64
N GLY A 50 -15.39 21.67 -3.16
CA GLY A 50 -15.68 21.12 -4.49
C GLY A 50 -16.77 20.05 -4.45
N PHE A 51 -16.44 18.84 -4.92
CA PHE A 51 -17.38 17.73 -5.00
C PHE A 51 -17.91 17.28 -3.61
N SER A 52 -19.01 16.52 -3.62
CA SER A 52 -19.54 15.93 -2.38
C SER A 52 -18.49 15.05 -1.69
N LYS A 53 -18.51 15.02 -0.35
CA LYS A 53 -17.53 14.23 0.44
C LYS A 53 -17.52 12.75 0.05
N LEU A 54 -18.69 12.21 -0.26
CA LEU A 54 -18.83 10.83 -0.73
C LEU A 54 -18.07 10.61 -2.04
N LEU A 55 -18.27 11.49 -3.03
CA LEU A 55 -17.58 11.39 -4.32
C LEU A 55 -16.07 11.62 -4.18
N CYS A 56 -15.65 12.60 -3.38
CA CYS A 56 -14.24 12.84 -3.08
C CYS A 56 -13.56 11.60 -2.46
N SER A 57 -14.20 10.96 -1.49
CA SER A 57 -13.70 9.74 -0.86
C SER A 57 -13.60 8.58 -1.85
N ARG A 58 -14.52 8.49 -2.84
CA ARG A 58 -14.44 7.48 -3.91
C ARG A 58 -13.27 7.74 -4.86
N PHE A 59 -13.04 8.99 -5.27
CA PHE A 59 -11.86 9.33 -6.08
C PHE A 59 -10.56 9.01 -5.35
N TYR A 60 -10.46 9.32 -4.06
CA TYR A 60 -9.31 8.89 -3.27
C TYR A 60 -9.14 7.36 -3.27
N ALA A 61 -10.21 6.62 -3.00
CA ALA A 61 -10.17 5.16 -2.93
C ALA A 61 -9.79 4.49 -4.26
N GLN A 62 -10.20 5.07 -5.39
CA GLN A 62 -9.98 4.49 -6.71
C GLN A 62 -8.69 4.96 -7.39
N ILE A 63 -8.19 6.15 -7.07
CA ILE A 63 -7.06 6.76 -7.79
C ILE A 63 -5.83 6.89 -6.89
N VAL A 64 -5.98 7.49 -5.71
CA VAL A 64 -4.85 7.84 -4.83
C VAL A 64 -4.40 6.63 -4.00
N ARG A 65 -5.36 5.94 -3.38
CA ARG A 65 -5.10 4.79 -2.50
C ARG A 65 -4.32 3.67 -3.19
N PRO A 66 -4.62 3.26 -4.45
CA PRO A 66 -3.82 2.25 -5.13
C PRO A 66 -2.33 2.62 -5.28
N GLN A 67 -1.99 3.92 -5.35
CA GLN A 67 -0.61 4.38 -5.39
C GLN A 67 0.10 4.19 -4.05
N ILE A 68 -0.60 4.38 -2.93
CA ILE A 68 -0.09 4.10 -1.59
C ILE A 68 0.13 2.59 -1.40
N GLU A 69 -0.81 1.78 -1.90
CA GLU A 69 -0.86 0.33 -1.70
C GLU A 69 0.07 -0.46 -2.65
N TYR A 70 0.66 0.18 -3.64
CA TYR A 70 1.48 -0.51 -4.63
C TYR A 70 2.66 -1.25 -3.97
N GLY A 71 2.73 -2.57 -4.16
CA GLY A 71 3.83 -3.40 -3.62
C GLY A 71 3.80 -3.64 -2.11
N ILE A 72 2.77 -3.21 -1.36
CA ILE A 72 2.73 -3.43 0.10
C ILE A 72 2.42 -4.89 0.49
N ALA A 73 1.73 -5.63 -0.39
CA ALA A 73 1.37 -7.02 -0.13
C ALA A 73 2.61 -7.94 0.00
N ILE A 74 3.65 -7.65 -0.79
CA ILE A 74 4.88 -8.44 -0.88
C ILE A 74 5.99 -7.96 0.08
N ASN A 75 5.80 -6.84 0.78
CA ASN A 75 6.82 -6.21 1.63
C ASN A 75 6.53 -6.36 3.13
N CYS A 76 7.58 -6.43 3.94
CA CYS A 76 7.49 -6.33 5.39
C CYS A 76 7.63 -4.87 5.80
N PHE A 77 6.74 -4.41 6.67
CA PHE A 77 6.82 -3.04 7.19
C PHE A 77 7.05 -3.06 8.69
N ASN A 78 7.98 -2.22 9.12
CA ASN A 78 8.14 -1.89 10.53
C ASN A 78 7.07 -0.85 10.96
N HIS A 79 7.04 -0.56 12.25
CA HIS A 79 6.06 0.37 12.82
C HIS A 79 6.17 1.79 12.22
N SER A 80 7.39 2.29 11.95
CA SER A 80 7.57 3.63 11.40
C SER A 80 7.08 3.74 9.96
N GLN A 81 7.30 2.72 9.13
CA GLN A 81 6.80 2.65 7.77
C GLN A 81 5.28 2.58 7.72
N LEU A 82 4.65 1.74 8.56
CA LEU A 82 3.20 1.70 8.69
C LEU A 82 2.62 3.05 9.13
N LYS A 83 3.28 3.70 10.10
CA LYS A 83 2.88 5.03 10.55
C LYS A 83 2.96 6.06 9.42
N SER A 84 4.02 6.06 8.61
CA SER A 84 4.14 6.97 7.45
C SER A 84 3.04 6.76 6.42
N LEU A 85 2.64 5.50 6.17
CA LEU A 85 1.52 5.19 5.27
C LEU A 85 0.20 5.71 5.85
N GLU A 86 -0.05 5.49 7.14
CA GLU A 86 -1.25 5.97 7.83
C GLU A 86 -1.32 7.51 7.81
N GLU A 87 -0.20 8.20 8.09
CA GLU A 87 -0.11 9.65 8.01
C GLU A 87 -0.36 10.19 6.59
N ALA A 88 0.05 9.46 5.55
CA ALA A 88 -0.23 9.84 4.17
C ALA A 88 -1.72 9.71 3.83
N GLN A 89 -2.37 8.63 4.28
CA GLN A 89 -3.82 8.48 4.19
C GLN A 89 -4.53 9.61 4.93
N ASP A 90 -4.13 9.88 6.17
CA ASP A 90 -4.74 10.90 7.01
C ASP A 90 -4.65 12.29 6.39
N LYS A 91 -3.50 12.64 5.81
CA LYS A 91 -3.32 13.89 5.07
C LYS A 91 -4.31 14.00 3.90
N CYS A 92 -4.50 12.93 3.13
CA CYS A 92 -5.46 12.93 2.02
C CYS A 92 -6.91 13.09 2.49
N ILE A 93 -7.30 12.36 3.54
CA ILE A 93 -8.66 12.42 4.08
C ILE A 93 -8.95 13.76 4.73
N CYS A 94 -8.05 14.30 5.55
CA CYS A 94 -8.18 15.65 6.10
C CYS A 94 -8.32 16.70 4.99
N LYS A 95 -7.60 16.54 3.87
CA LYS A 95 -7.71 17.44 2.73
C LYS A 95 -9.08 17.38 2.04
N ILE A 96 -9.72 16.22 1.97
CA ILE A 96 -11.10 16.06 1.46
C ILE A 96 -12.12 16.71 2.39
N TYR A 97 -11.98 16.47 3.69
CA TYR A 97 -12.97 16.91 4.68
C TYR A 97 -12.76 18.35 5.15
N GLY A 98 -11.59 18.95 4.89
CA GLY A 98 -11.22 20.28 5.37
C GLY A 98 -10.83 20.28 6.84
N ALA A 99 -10.42 19.12 7.36
CA ALA A 99 -10.09 18.94 8.76
C ALA A 99 -8.63 19.31 9.06
N SER A 100 -8.38 19.75 10.30
CA SER A 100 -7.03 19.99 10.80
C SER A 100 -6.24 18.69 10.90
N ARG A 101 -4.92 18.75 10.70
CA ARG A 101 -3.99 17.61 10.84
C ARG A 101 -3.98 16.98 12.24
N LYS A 102 -4.50 17.68 13.26
CA LYS A 102 -4.62 17.15 14.64
C LYS A 102 -5.90 16.32 14.86
N THR A 103 -6.82 16.34 13.90
CA THR A 103 -8.11 15.65 14.00
C THR A 103 -7.91 14.17 13.76
N SER A 104 -8.52 13.33 14.60
CA SER A 104 -8.58 11.89 14.29
C SER A 104 -9.41 11.67 13.03
N THR A 105 -8.82 10.99 12.04
CA THR A 105 -9.47 10.66 10.76
C THR A 105 -10.38 9.44 10.85
N LYS A 106 -10.35 8.68 11.96
CA LYS A 106 -11.12 7.43 12.13
C LYS A 106 -12.60 7.58 11.80
N VAL A 107 -13.24 8.66 12.25
CA VAL A 107 -14.66 8.94 11.97
C VAL A 107 -14.87 9.21 10.47
N MET A 108 -13.99 9.99 9.84
CA MET A 108 -14.08 10.30 8.40
C MET A 108 -13.88 9.04 7.56
N LEU A 109 -12.92 8.20 7.94
CA LEU A 109 -12.68 6.88 7.36
C LEU A 109 -13.91 5.99 7.46
N HIS A 110 -14.54 5.94 8.64
CA HIS A 110 -15.77 5.18 8.84
C HIS A 110 -16.92 5.69 7.95
N LEU A 111 -17.16 7.00 7.93
CA LEU A 111 -18.18 7.62 7.07
C LEU A 111 -17.93 7.35 5.57
N ALA A 112 -16.66 7.30 5.18
CA ALA A 112 -16.23 7.00 3.82
C ALA A 112 -16.19 5.49 3.50
N LYS A 113 -16.44 4.60 4.48
CA LYS A 113 -16.27 3.15 4.39
C LYS A 113 -14.85 2.76 3.94
N LEU A 114 -13.86 3.45 4.49
CA LEU A 114 -12.45 3.27 4.20
C LEU A 114 -11.74 2.61 5.39
N PRO A 115 -11.04 1.48 5.22
CA PRO A 115 -10.13 0.96 6.23
C PRO A 115 -8.90 1.86 6.43
N THR A 116 -8.25 1.68 7.57
CA THR A 116 -6.90 2.21 7.90
C THR A 116 -5.82 1.55 7.05
N MET A 117 -4.63 2.16 6.97
CA MET A 117 -3.51 1.54 6.24
C MET A 117 -3.05 0.25 6.92
N LYS A 118 -3.08 0.19 8.25
CA LYS A 118 -2.79 -1.05 9.00
C LYS A 118 -3.71 -2.21 8.57
N GLU A 119 -5.01 -1.97 8.52
CA GLU A 119 -5.99 -2.96 8.07
C GLU A 119 -5.78 -3.32 6.59
N ARG A 120 -5.50 -2.33 5.73
CA ARG A 120 -5.23 -2.57 4.30
C ARG A 120 -4.00 -3.45 4.08
N VAL A 121 -2.91 -3.20 4.81
CA VAL A 121 -1.71 -4.04 4.75
C VAL A 121 -2.03 -5.48 5.13
N ALA A 122 -2.77 -5.69 6.22
CA ALA A 122 -3.17 -7.03 6.64
C ALA A 122 -4.03 -7.73 5.59
N ILE A 123 -5.05 -7.06 5.05
CA ILE A 123 -5.94 -7.59 4.00
C ILE A 123 -5.13 -7.97 2.76
N LEU A 124 -4.27 -7.07 2.28
CA LEU A 124 -3.49 -7.29 1.05
C LEU A 124 -2.45 -8.40 1.21
N GLN A 125 -1.82 -8.50 2.38
CA GLN A 125 -0.90 -9.59 2.68
C GLN A 125 -1.61 -10.94 2.78
N ALA A 126 -2.80 -11.00 3.39
CA ALA A 126 -3.62 -12.20 3.44
C ALA A 126 -4.08 -12.62 2.04
N GLN A 127 -4.56 -11.68 1.22
CA GLN A 127 -4.93 -11.93 -0.18
C GLN A 127 -3.76 -12.45 -1.00
N PHE A 128 -2.57 -11.87 -0.83
CA PHE A 128 -1.36 -12.34 -1.49
C PHE A 128 -0.99 -13.77 -1.07
N LEU A 129 -1.05 -14.07 0.24
CA LEU A 129 -0.79 -15.41 0.74
C LEU A 129 -1.76 -16.43 0.15
N PHE A 130 -3.07 -16.15 0.19
CA PHE A 130 -4.09 -17.02 -0.38
C PHE A 130 -3.86 -17.28 -1.87
N ARG A 131 -3.51 -16.23 -2.64
CA ARG A 131 -3.13 -16.38 -4.05
C ARG A 131 -1.87 -17.24 -4.23
N SER A 132 -0.86 -17.05 -3.39
CA SER A 132 0.38 -17.83 -3.49
C SER A 132 0.20 -19.32 -3.20
N LEU A 133 -0.82 -19.68 -2.40
CA LEU A 133 -1.15 -21.06 -2.05
C LEU A 133 -2.10 -21.74 -3.05
N SER A 134 -2.88 -20.96 -3.80
CA SER A 134 -3.88 -21.48 -4.75
C SER A 134 -3.39 -21.50 -6.19
N LEU A 135 -2.28 -20.83 -6.49
CA LEU A 135 -1.73 -20.79 -7.84
C LEU A 135 -0.91 -22.04 -8.16
N PRO A 136 -0.97 -22.53 -9.41
CA PRO A 136 -0.12 -23.60 -9.91
C PRO A 136 1.39 -23.31 -9.77
N GLU A 137 2.19 -24.37 -9.61
CA GLU A 137 3.65 -24.29 -9.39
C GLU A 137 4.43 -23.71 -10.59
N ASP A 138 3.86 -23.77 -11.80
CA ASP A 138 4.45 -23.24 -13.03
C ASP A 138 4.28 -21.72 -13.18
N THR A 139 3.52 -21.08 -12.29
CA THR A 139 3.32 -19.62 -12.34
C THR A 139 4.60 -18.85 -12.03
N LEU A 140 4.74 -17.67 -12.64
CA LEU A 140 5.84 -16.75 -12.36
C LEU A 140 5.95 -16.43 -10.86
N LEU A 141 4.82 -16.39 -10.15
CA LEU A 141 4.78 -16.12 -8.73
C LEU A 141 5.56 -17.17 -7.93
N CYS A 142 5.39 -18.46 -8.24
CA CYS A 142 6.09 -19.55 -7.56
C CYS A 142 7.61 -19.47 -7.75
N ARG A 143 8.08 -18.99 -8.91
CA ARG A 143 9.50 -18.71 -9.16
C ARG A 143 10.03 -17.48 -8.42
N LEU A 144 9.18 -16.47 -8.20
CA LEU A 144 9.54 -15.23 -7.49
C LEU A 144 9.44 -15.35 -5.97
N ILE A 145 8.64 -16.30 -5.48
CA ILE A 145 8.37 -16.53 -4.07
C ILE A 145 9.64 -16.60 -3.20
N PRO A 146 10.71 -17.35 -3.53
CA PRO A 146 11.91 -17.44 -2.69
C PRO A 146 12.59 -16.08 -2.49
N HIS A 147 12.53 -15.22 -3.50
CA HIS A 147 13.13 -13.88 -3.48
C HIS A 147 12.29 -12.87 -2.68
N ILE A 148 10.97 -13.10 -2.60
CA ILE A 148 10.02 -12.30 -1.81
C ILE A 148 9.95 -12.80 -0.35
N GLN A 149 10.07 -14.12 -0.13
CA GLN A 149 9.90 -14.76 1.18
C GLN A 149 11.15 -14.73 2.06
N TYR A 150 12.35 -14.49 1.51
CA TYR A 150 13.57 -14.38 2.31
C TYR A 150 13.50 -13.24 3.36
N THR A 151 12.55 -12.31 3.22
CA THR A 151 12.32 -11.22 4.17
C THR A 151 11.41 -11.57 5.35
N ARG A 152 10.95 -12.82 5.53
CA ARG A 152 9.74 -13.07 6.35
C ARG A 152 9.84 -14.13 7.45
N GLY A 153 10.00 -13.62 8.67
CA GLY A 153 9.26 -14.07 9.86
C GLY A 153 7.81 -13.56 9.88
N HIS A 154 7.08 -13.55 8.75
CA HIS A 154 5.67 -13.16 8.78
C HIS A 154 4.85 -14.21 9.51
N GLN A 155 4.07 -13.76 10.51
CA GLN A 155 3.12 -14.60 11.23
C GLN A 155 2.22 -15.38 10.28
N TRP A 156 1.75 -14.77 9.19
CA TRP A 156 0.94 -15.42 8.15
C TRP A 156 1.62 -16.60 7.45
N TYR A 157 2.92 -16.51 7.17
CA TYR A 157 3.66 -17.62 6.55
C TYR A 157 3.85 -18.77 7.56
N LYS A 158 4.19 -18.43 8.81
CA LYS A 158 4.23 -19.42 9.91
C LYS A 158 2.88 -20.13 10.06
N LEU A 159 1.79 -19.36 10.05
CA LEU A 159 0.41 -19.88 10.11
C LEU A 159 0.03 -20.74 8.90
N SER A 160 0.57 -20.45 7.72
CA SER A 160 0.33 -21.28 6.53
C SER A 160 1.08 -22.62 6.54
N LYS A 161 2.14 -22.73 7.36
CA LYS A 161 2.99 -23.92 7.47
C LYS A 161 2.71 -24.74 8.73
N THR A 162 1.98 -24.20 9.71
CA THR A 162 1.42 -24.97 10.81
C THR A 162 0.33 -25.90 10.26
N ALA A 163 0.53 -27.20 10.43
CA ALA A 163 -0.52 -28.19 10.18
C ALA A 163 -1.72 -27.88 11.09
N LEU A 164 -2.92 -27.93 10.52
CA LEU A 164 -4.18 -27.95 11.26
C LEU A 164 -4.36 -29.29 11.96
#